data_AF-A0A1T5CWB3-F1
#
_entry.id   AF-A0A1T5CWB3-F1
#
_cell.length_a   1.000
_cell.length_b   1.000
_cell.length_c   1.000
_cell.angle_alpha   90.00
_cell.angle_beta   90.00
_cell.angle_gamma   90.00
#
_symmetry.space_group_name_H-M   'P 1'
#
loop_
_entity.id
_entity.type
_entity.pdbx_description
1 polymer ?
#
loop_
_entity_poly.entity_id
_entity_poly.type
_entity_poly.pdbx_seq_one_letter_code
_entity_poly.pdbx_strand_id
1 'polypeptide(L)'
;MGTLANAHSNSWIQIDFGNIKKINMIQLTPRNTQYINQTPKNFYVQTSKDSQNWITVGEFDISDWVEFNPKMLQLKFSEARYCKIVHRTTNGGLSACWAEILYGLREVK
;
A
#
# COMPACT_ATOMS: atom_id res chain seq x y z
N MET A 1 -29.06 6.76 -7.08
CA MET A 1 -28.02 5.96 -7.77
C MET A 1 -26.74 6.14 -6.99
N GLY A 2 -26.22 5.09 -6.36
CA GLY A 2 -24.95 5.18 -5.61
C GLY A 2 -23.81 5.46 -6.58
N THR A 3 -23.03 6.51 -6.32
CA THR A 3 -21.88 6.87 -7.13
C THR A 3 -20.87 5.72 -7.11
N LEU A 4 -20.46 5.24 -8.29
CA LEU A 4 -19.50 4.15 -8.49
C LEU A 4 -18.07 4.47 -7.99
N ALA A 5 -17.88 5.55 -7.24
CA ALA A 5 -16.65 5.82 -6.53
C ALA A 5 -16.60 4.87 -5.32
N ASN A 6 -15.58 4.01 -5.22
CA ASN A 6 -15.30 3.04 -4.14
C ASN A 6 -15.58 1.55 -4.44
N ALA A 7 -15.48 1.10 -5.70
CA ALA A 7 -15.70 -0.30 -6.06
C ALA A 7 -14.62 -1.31 -5.60
N HIS A 8 -13.60 -0.91 -4.83
CA HIS A 8 -12.50 -1.79 -4.39
C HIS A 8 -12.19 -1.70 -2.89
N SER A 9 -13.24 -1.54 -2.08
CA SER A 9 -13.13 -1.64 -0.62
C SER A 9 -12.74 -3.06 -0.20
N ASN A 10 -11.60 -3.18 0.48
CA ASN A 10 -11.06 -4.40 1.10
C ASN A 10 -10.32 -5.39 0.20
N SER A 11 -10.00 -5.03 -1.05
CA SER A 11 -8.98 -5.79 -1.78
C SER A 11 -7.60 -5.59 -1.15
N TRP A 12 -6.71 -6.57 -1.30
CA TRP A 12 -5.37 -6.46 -0.73
C TRP A 12 -4.33 -7.17 -1.59
N ILE A 13 -3.09 -6.71 -1.46
CA ILE A 13 -1.89 -7.40 -1.92
C ILE A 13 -1.03 -7.71 -0.71
N GLN A 14 -0.44 -8.91 -0.68
CA GLN A 14 0.43 -9.38 0.40
C GLN A 14 1.77 -9.84 -0.16
N ILE A 15 2.83 -9.52 0.57
CA ILE A 15 4.18 -9.98 0.29
C ILE A 15 4.67 -10.80 1.48
N ASP A 16 5.18 -12.00 1.20
CA ASP A 16 5.93 -12.83 2.14
C ASP A 16 7.42 -12.60 1.92
N PHE A 17 8.13 -12.14 2.94
CA PHE A 17 9.57 -11.91 2.90
C PHE A 17 10.39 -13.20 3.09
N GLY A 18 9.74 -14.35 3.31
CA GLY A 18 10.32 -15.66 3.58
C GLY A 18 10.85 -15.81 5.01
N ASN A 19 11.29 -14.72 5.64
CA ASN A 19 11.78 -14.64 7.02
C ASN A 19 11.34 -13.32 7.67
N ILE A 20 11.43 -13.22 9.00
CA ILE A 20 11.15 -11.97 9.71
C ILE A 20 12.17 -10.89 9.30
N LYS A 21 11.67 -9.70 8.94
CA LYS A 21 12.42 -8.50 8.57
C LYS A 21 12.01 -7.32 9.43
N LYS A 22 12.93 -6.37 9.61
CA LYS A 22 12.64 -5.04 10.18
C LYS A 22 12.13 -4.12 9.08
N ILE A 23 11.05 -3.39 9.34
CA ILE A 23 10.38 -2.55 8.36
C ILE A 23 9.94 -1.26 9.03
N ASN A 24 10.22 -0.13 8.39
CA ASN A 24 9.67 1.17 8.79
C ASN A 24 9.30 2.03 7.57
N MET A 25 9.37 1.50 6.35
CA MET A 25 9.11 2.25 5.13
C MET A 25 8.54 1.36 4.04
N ILE A 26 7.68 1.95 3.21
CA ILE A 26 7.19 1.39 1.95
C ILE A 26 7.34 2.45 0.85
N GLN A 27 7.75 2.04 -0.34
CA GLN A 27 7.71 2.87 -1.53
C GLN A 27 6.64 2.34 -2.48
N LEU A 28 5.77 3.23 -2.92
CA LEU A 28 4.67 2.92 -3.83
C LEU A 28 4.80 3.74 -5.10
N THR A 29 4.81 3.05 -6.24
CA THR A 29 4.88 3.67 -7.56
C THR A 29 3.54 3.49 -8.27
N PRO A 30 2.83 4.58 -8.64
CA PRO A 30 1.61 4.50 -9.44
C PRO A 30 1.93 4.09 -10.89
N ARG A 31 0.92 3.60 -11.61
CA ARG A 31 1.03 3.27 -13.03
C ARG A 31 1.08 4.51 -13.93
N ASN A 32 1.18 4.27 -15.24
CA ASN A 32 1.08 5.30 -16.29
C ASN A 32 -0.27 6.04 -16.25
N THR A 33 -0.29 7.22 -16.87
CA THR A 33 -1.46 8.13 -16.92
C THR A 33 -2.77 7.44 -17.30
N GLN A 34 -2.77 6.46 -18.20
CA GLN A 34 -3.99 5.73 -18.61
C GLN A 34 -4.71 5.02 -17.45
N TYR A 35 -3.96 4.57 -16.44
CA TYR A 35 -4.50 3.79 -15.31
C TYR A 35 -4.26 4.48 -13.96
N ILE A 36 -3.86 5.74 -13.94
CA ILE A 36 -3.52 6.44 -12.70
C ILE A 36 -4.71 6.56 -11.74
N ASN A 37 -5.94 6.63 -12.28
CA ASN A 37 -7.18 6.64 -11.51
C ASN A 37 -7.42 5.33 -10.72
N GLN A 38 -6.77 4.23 -11.11
CA GLN A 38 -6.81 2.95 -10.40
C GLN A 38 -5.80 2.88 -9.24
N THR A 39 -4.94 3.89 -9.07
CA THR A 39 -4.03 3.94 -7.92
C THR A 39 -4.85 4.11 -6.64
N PRO A 40 -4.63 3.28 -5.61
CA PRO A 40 -5.31 3.42 -4.34
C PRO A 40 -5.12 4.82 -3.71
N LYS A 41 -6.22 5.39 -3.22
CA LYS A 41 -6.24 6.67 -2.52
C LYS A 41 -6.19 6.46 -1.01
N ASN A 42 -7.18 5.76 -0.48
CA ASN A 42 -7.21 5.34 0.92
C ASN A 42 -6.74 3.90 1.04
N PHE A 43 -5.77 3.63 1.91
CA PHE A 43 -5.28 2.28 2.17
C PHE A 43 -4.57 2.17 3.52
N TYR A 44 -4.54 0.94 4.03
CA TYR A 44 -3.76 0.55 5.20
C TYR A 44 -2.54 -0.24 4.78
N VAL A 45 -1.44 -0.07 5.52
CA VAL A 45 -0.31 -1.00 5.50
C VAL A 45 -0.33 -1.77 6.81
N GLN A 46 -0.40 -3.09 6.70
CA GLN A 46 -0.44 -4.00 7.82
C GLN A 46 0.73 -4.97 7.77
N THR A 47 1.20 -5.39 8.93
CA THR A 47 2.27 -6.37 9.05
C THR A 47 1.88 -7.53 9.95
N SER A 48 2.52 -8.68 9.73
CA SER A 48 2.28 -9.89 10.51
C SER A 48 3.53 -10.77 10.58
N LYS A 49 3.70 -11.51 11.69
CA LYS A 49 4.71 -12.57 11.82
C LYS A 49 4.19 -13.93 11.34
N ASP A 50 2.87 -14.14 11.34
CA ASP A 50 2.23 -15.46 11.22
C ASP A 50 1.13 -15.52 10.14
N SER A 51 0.87 -14.43 9.42
CA SER A 51 -0.21 -14.24 8.43
C SER A 51 -1.64 -14.32 8.98
N GLN A 52 -1.80 -14.46 10.30
CA GLN A 52 -3.09 -14.59 10.98
C GLN A 52 -3.40 -13.33 11.79
N ASN A 53 -2.43 -12.87 12.58
CA ASN A 53 -2.52 -11.68 13.41
C ASN A 53 -1.89 -10.49 12.70
N TRP A 54 -2.68 -9.45 12.43
CA TRP A 54 -2.26 -8.30 11.64
C TRP A 54 -2.28 -7.03 12.47
N ILE A 55 -1.23 -6.22 12.33
CA ILE A 55 -1.11 -4.90 12.97
C ILE A 55 -1.02 -3.83 11.89
N THR A 56 -1.86 -2.80 11.98
CA THR A 56 -1.77 -1.63 11.11
C THR A 56 -0.57 -0.77 11.51
N VAL A 57 0.37 -0.60 10.57
CA VAL A 57 1.61 0.19 10.74
C VAL A 57 1.63 1.46 9.89
N GLY A 58 0.64 1.65 9.01
CA GLY A 58 0.43 2.88 8.26
C GLY A 58 -1.02 3.00 7.79
N GLU A 59 -1.52 4.24 7.73
CA GLU A 59 -2.81 4.62 7.18
C GLU A 59 -2.59 5.87 6.33
N PHE A 60 -3.05 5.83 5.08
CA PHE A 60 -2.75 6.85 4.10
C PHE A 60 -4.01 7.28 3.32
N ASP A 61 -4.05 8.57 3.00
CA ASP A 61 -4.98 9.19 2.05
C ASP A 61 -4.17 10.04 1.06
N ILE A 62 -3.96 9.51 -0.14
CA ILE A 62 -3.10 10.13 -1.17
C ILE A 62 -3.87 10.20 -2.48
N SER A 63 -4.10 11.41 -2.99
CA SER A 63 -4.86 11.63 -4.24
C SER A 63 -4.05 12.33 -5.34
N ASP A 64 -2.89 12.86 -5.00
CA ASP A 64 -1.97 13.61 -5.86
C ASP A 64 -0.90 12.71 -6.50
N TRP A 65 -1.29 11.52 -6.93
CA TRP A 65 -0.39 10.59 -7.63
C TRP A 65 0.07 11.20 -8.97
N VAL A 66 1.35 11.03 -9.27
CA VAL A 66 1.96 11.39 -10.56
C VAL A 66 2.51 10.11 -11.18
N GLU A 67 2.26 9.88 -12.46
CA GLU A 67 2.63 8.62 -13.12
C GLU A 67 4.11 8.28 -12.93
N PHE A 68 4.39 7.02 -12.60
CA PHE A 68 5.74 6.50 -12.35
C PHE A 68 6.57 7.25 -11.30
N ASN A 69 5.97 8.16 -10.53
CA ASN A 69 6.65 8.90 -9.48
C ASN A 69 6.49 8.18 -8.13
N PRO A 70 7.54 7.53 -7.60
CA PRO A 70 7.44 6.80 -6.34
C PRO A 70 7.18 7.74 -5.16
N LYS A 71 6.28 7.35 -4.25
CA LYS A 71 6.15 7.97 -2.93
C LYS A 71 6.70 7.03 -1.87
N MET A 72 7.70 7.51 -1.12
CA MET A 72 8.19 6.85 0.09
C MET A 72 7.30 7.25 1.26
N LEU A 73 6.71 6.26 1.92
CA LEU A 73 5.78 6.43 3.01
C LEU A 73 6.37 5.84 4.28
N GLN A 74 6.42 6.65 5.33
CA GLN A 74 6.90 6.24 6.64
C GLN A 74 5.86 5.33 7.31
N LEU A 75 6.33 4.21 7.86
CA LEU A 75 5.54 3.29 8.67
C LEU A 75 6.00 3.36 10.12
N LYS A 76 5.11 2.97 11.03
CA LYS A 76 5.52 2.56 12.38
C LYS A 76 6.47 1.37 12.26
N PHE A 77 7.57 1.40 12.99
CA PHE A 77 8.53 0.30 13.01
C PHE A 77 7.85 -1.02 13.36
N SER A 78 8.19 -2.08 12.64
CA SER A 78 7.68 -3.43 12.88
C SER A 78 8.72 -4.49 12.50
N GLU A 79 8.66 -5.62 13.21
CA GLU A 79 9.33 -6.86 12.81
C GLU A 79 8.29 -7.84 12.27
N ALA A 80 8.39 -8.17 10.98
CA ALA A 80 7.34 -8.93 10.30
C ALA A 80 7.89 -9.83 9.20
N ARG A 81 7.20 -10.94 8.95
CA ARG A 81 7.43 -11.80 7.78
C ARG A 81 6.52 -11.43 6.62
N TYR A 82 5.32 -10.92 6.92
CA TYR A 82 4.34 -10.54 5.92
C TYR A 82 4.04 -9.05 6.00
N CYS A 83 3.88 -8.43 4.85
CA CYS A 83 3.33 -7.09 4.72
C CYS A 83 2.15 -7.11 3.75
N LYS A 84 1.10 -6.36 4.08
CA LYS A 84 -0.16 -6.32 3.33
C LYS A 84 -0.58 -4.87 3.13
N ILE A 85 -0.93 -4.52 1.89
CA ILE A 85 -1.62 -3.26 1.59
C ILE A 85 -3.09 -3.59 1.41
N VAL A 86 -3.94 -3.00 2.25
CA VAL A 86 -5.39 -3.15 2.18
C VAL A 86 -5.97 -1.90 1.55
N HIS A 87 -6.44 -2.02 0.31
CA HIS A 87 -7.05 -0.92 -0.43
C HIS A 87 -8.46 -0.65 0.10
N ARG A 88 -8.79 0.63 0.26
CA ARG A 88 -10.11 1.09 0.70
C ARG A 88 -10.82 1.84 -0.40
N THR A 89 -10.11 2.75 -1.07
CA THR A 89 -10.61 3.51 -2.20
C THR A 89 -9.50 3.68 -3.24
N THR A 90 -9.88 4.05 -4.45
CA THR A 90 -9.01 4.36 -5.58
C THR A 90 -9.20 5.82 -5.98
N ASN A 91 -8.32 6.35 -6.84
CA ASN A 91 -8.45 7.70 -7.39
C ASN A 91 -9.52 7.79 -8.52
N GLY A 92 -10.68 7.16 -8.31
CA GLY A 92 -11.83 7.15 -9.22
C GLY A 92 -11.95 5.94 -10.16
N GLY A 93 -10.95 5.06 -10.21
CA GLY A 93 -10.97 3.83 -11.02
C GLY A 93 -11.72 2.68 -10.36
N LEU A 94 -12.17 1.69 -11.15
CA LEU A 94 -12.89 0.51 -10.66
C LEU A 94 -11.97 -0.65 -10.23
N SER A 95 -10.65 -0.48 -10.35
CA SER A 95 -9.65 -1.49 -10.00
C SER A 95 -8.54 -0.83 -9.19
N ALA A 96 -7.83 -1.61 -8.37
CA ALA A 96 -6.66 -1.16 -7.64
C ALA A 96 -5.37 -1.64 -8.33
N CYS A 97 -4.42 -0.75 -8.58
CA CYS A 97 -3.13 -1.12 -9.15
C CYS A 97 -1.95 -0.35 -8.54
N TRP A 98 -0.81 -1.02 -8.51
CA TRP A 98 0.51 -0.45 -8.26
C TRP A 98 1.43 -0.86 -9.41
N ALA A 99 2.33 0.02 -9.85
CA ALA A 99 3.38 -0.34 -10.80
C ALA A 99 4.52 -1.08 -10.10
N GLU A 100 4.89 -0.61 -8.91
CA GLU A 100 5.95 -1.18 -8.09
C GLU A 100 5.60 -0.98 -6.61
N ILE A 101 6.04 -1.95 -5.80
CA ILE A 101 5.95 -1.90 -4.36
C ILE A 101 7.30 -2.35 -3.79
N LEU A 102 8.01 -1.45 -3.10
CA LEU A 102 9.23 -1.78 -2.36
C LEU A 102 9.02 -1.60 -0.86
N TYR A 103 9.73 -2.39 -0.06
CA TYR A 103 9.67 -2.35 1.40
C TYR A 103 11.07 -2.37 1.98
N GLY A 104 11.21 -1.83 3.18
CA GLY A 104 12.43 -2.04 3.94
C GLY A 104 12.53 -1.26 5.23
N LEU A 105 13.72 -1.36 5.79
CA LEU A 105 14.20 -0.49 6.85
C LEU A 105 14.97 0.67 6.21
N ARG A 106 14.57 1.89 6.49
CA ARG A 106 15.34 3.09 6.23
C ARG A 106 15.91 3.58 7.56
N GLU A 107 17.22 3.46 7.71
CA GLU A 107 17.95 4.05 8.82
C GLU A 107 18.25 5.51 8.46
N VAL A 108 17.75 6.47 9.25
CA VAL A 108 18.18 7.86 9.15
C VAL A 108 19.36 7.99 10.11
N LYS A 109 20.55 8.19 9.54
CA LYS A 109 21.75 8.54 10.32
C LYS A 109 21.69 10.01 10.74
#